data_AF-A0A8T7HRF1-F1
#
_entry.id   AF-A0A8T7HRF1-F1
#
_cell.length_a   1.000
_cell.length_b   1.000
_cell.length_c   1.000
_cell.angle_alpha   90.00
_cell.angle_beta   90.00
_cell.angle_gamma   90.00
#
_symmetry.space_group_name_H-M   'P 1'
#
loop_
_entity.id
_entity.type
_entity.pdbx_description
1 polymer ?
#
loop_
_entity_poly.entity_id
_entity_poly.type
_entity_poly.pdbx_seq_one_letter_code
_entity_poly.pdbx_strand_id
1 'polypeptide(L)' 'MSLYQGQYSFAGKSMLWLDTDVDAISSLTMQLTYNGLNITKVETCRTAWAELRTNHYDFFMTNMSF' A
#
# COMPACT_ATOMS: atom_id res chain seq x y z
N MET A 1 -19.48 -23.49 12.10
CA MET A 1 -18.38 -23.80 11.15
C MET A 1 -17.42 -22.64 11.18
N SER A 2 -16.20 -22.86 11.68
CA SER A 2 -15.16 -21.82 11.75
C SER A 2 -14.60 -21.60 10.36
N LEU A 3 -14.79 -20.40 9.80
CA LEU A 3 -14.14 -19.99 8.56
C LEU A 3 -12.66 -19.80 8.87
N TYR A 4 -11.85 -20.78 8.50
CA TYR A 4 -10.39 -20.65 8.46
C TYR A 4 -10.04 -19.74 7.27
N GLN A 5 -10.25 -18.44 7.43
CA GLN A 5 -9.55 -17.45 6.60
C GLN A 5 -8.09 -17.57 7.01
N GLY A 6 -7.26 -18.20 6.16
CA GLY A 6 -5.82 -18.16 6.33
C GLY A 6 -5.42 -16.69 6.48
N GLN A 7 -4.97 -16.30 7.67
CA GLN A 7 -4.42 -14.98 7.92
C GLN A 7 -3.15 -14.85 7.09
N TYR A 8 -3.26 -14.31 5.87
CA TYR A 8 -2.12 -13.69 5.23
C TYR A 8 -1.77 -12.47 6.08
N SER A 9 -0.89 -12.68 7.05
CA SER A 9 -0.36 -11.60 7.87
C SER A 9 0.51 -10.73 6.98
N PHE A 10 0.16 -9.44 6.87
CA PHE A 10 1.01 -8.44 6.23
C PHE A 10 2.04 -7.86 7.22
N ALA A 11 2.15 -8.44 8.42
CA ALA A 11 3.06 -7.97 9.44
C ALA A 11 4.51 -7.93 8.92
N GLY A 12 5.10 -6.74 8.95
CA GLY A 12 6.48 -6.51 8.51
C GLY A 12 6.64 -6.37 6.99
N LYS A 13 5.54 -6.38 6.23
CA LYS A 13 5.54 -6.11 4.79
C LYS A 13 5.41 -4.62 4.52
N SER A 14 6.04 -4.14 3.45
CA SER A 14 5.96 -2.75 3.01
C SER A 14 5.29 -2.62 1.63
N MET A 15 4.49 -1.58 1.47
CA MET A 15 3.80 -1.24 0.22
C MET A 15 4.05 0.21 -0.14
N LEU A 16 4.39 0.47 -1.40
CA LEU A 16 4.37 1.81 -1.96
C LEU A 16 3.06 1.99 -2.74
N TRP A 17 2.26 2.99 -2.37
CA TRP A 17 1.02 3.34 -3.04
C TRP A 17 1.18 4.68 -3.75
N LEU A 18 1.14 4.64 -5.08
CA LEU A 18 1.05 5.82 -5.94
C LEU A 18 -0.42 6.14 -6.26
N ASP A 19 -0.92 7.27 -5.76
CA ASP A 19 -2.29 7.72 -6.04
C ASP A 19 -2.33 9.21 -6.31
N THR A 20 -2.96 9.60 -7.41
CA THR A 20 -3.16 11.00 -7.79
C THR A 20 -4.38 11.63 -7.11
N ASP A 21 -5.26 10.81 -6.51
CA ASP A 21 -6.46 11.22 -5.81
C ASP A 21 -6.34 10.93 -4.30
N VAL A 22 -6.06 11.98 -3.52
CA VAL A 22 -5.79 11.87 -2.08
C VAL A 22 -7.04 11.46 -1.28
N ASP A 23 -8.24 11.65 -1.84
CA ASP A 23 -9.51 11.47 -1.13
C ASP A 23 -10.07 10.05 -1.24
N ALA A 24 -9.65 9.26 -2.24
CA ALA A 24 -10.21 7.94 -2.54
C ALA A 24 -9.79 6.80 -1.56
N ILE A 25 -8.90 7.07 -0.60
CA ILE A 25 -8.02 6.02 -0.03
C ILE A 25 -8.06 5.94 1.51
N SER A 26 -9.18 6.20 2.16
CA SER A 26 -9.24 6.09 3.62
C SER A 26 -9.48 4.64 4.09
N SER A 27 -10.48 3.95 3.53
CA SER A 27 -10.94 2.66 4.06
C SER A 27 -9.99 1.49 3.76
N LEU A 28 -9.46 1.40 2.54
CA LEU A 28 -8.54 0.30 2.17
C LEU A 28 -7.21 0.42 2.90
N THR A 29 -6.63 1.62 2.97
CA THR A 29 -5.38 1.86 3.71
C THR A 29 -5.54 1.46 5.17
N MET A 30 -6.65 1.86 5.80
CA MET A 30 -6.90 1.57 7.21
C MET A 30 -6.96 0.06 7.47
N GLN A 31 -7.63 -0.70 6.62
CA GLN A 31 -7.70 -2.16 6.76
C GLN A 31 -6.34 -2.84 6.54
N LEU A 32 -5.56 -2.37 5.57
CA LEU A 32 -4.24 -2.91 5.28
C LEU A 32 -3.24 -2.60 6.40
N THR A 33 -3.24 -1.37 6.93
CA THR A 33 -2.43 -0.99 8.09
C THR A 33 -2.84 -1.77 9.34
N TYR A 34 -4.14 -1.99 9.55
CA TYR A 34 -4.64 -2.84 10.65
C TYR A 34 -4.12 -4.27 10.56
N ASN A 35 -3.95 -4.80 9.34
CA ASN A 35 -3.33 -6.11 9.10
C ASN A 35 -1.79 -6.10 9.19
N GLY A 36 -1.18 -4.97 9.58
CA GLY A 36 0.26 -4.83 9.81
C GLY A 36 1.08 -4.42 8.58
N LEU A 37 0.44 -4.01 7.48
CA LEU A 37 1.13 -3.52 6.29
C LEU A 37 1.63 -2.08 6.49
N ASN A 38 2.91 -1.85 6.24
CA ASN A 38 3.47 -0.50 6.22
C ASN A 38 3.28 0.13 4.84
N ILE A 39 2.44 1.17 4.75
CA ILE A 39 2.13 1.83 3.49
C ILE A 39 2.83 3.19 3.40
N THR A 40 3.68 3.36 2.38
CA THR A 40 4.23 4.66 1.97
C THR A 40 3.37 5.19 0.83
N LYS A 41 2.81 6.39 0.99
CA LYS A 41 1.98 7.04 -0.02
C LYS A 41 2.77 8.08 -0.80
N VAL A 42 2.56 8.14 -2.10
CA VAL A 42 3.17 9.11 -3.01
C VAL A 42 2.16 9.58 -4.05
N GLU A 43 2.20 10.87 -4.37
CA GLU A 43 1.22 11.49 -5.28
C GLU A 43 1.70 11.59 -6.73
N THR A 44 3.01 11.43 -6.96
CA THR A 44 3.60 11.61 -8.28
C THR A 44 4.49 10.44 -8.67
N CYS A 45 4.53 10.13 -9.96
CA CYS A 45 5.46 9.12 -10.49
C CYS A 45 6.92 9.45 -10.15
N ARG A 46 7.26 10.75 -10.07
CA ARG A 46 8.62 11.20 -9.74
C ARG A 46 9.02 10.80 -8.33
N THR A 47 8.14 11.04 -7.34
CA THR A 47 8.40 10.68 -5.95
C THR A 47 8.35 9.16 -5.76
N ALA A 48 7.40 8.47 -6.40
CA ALA A 48 7.37 7.01 -6.42
C ALA A 48 8.68 6.40 -6.94
N TRP A 49 9.21 6.96 -8.02
CA TRP A 49 10.47 6.50 -8.61
C TRP A 49 11.72 6.85 -7.78
N ALA A 50 11.65 7.89 -6.94
CA ALA A 50 12.69 8.17 -5.96
C ALA A 50 12.67 7.12 -4.84
N GLU A 51 11.48 6.83 -4.28
CA GLU A 51 11.28 5.84 -3.21
C GLU A 51 11.68 4.43 -3.62
N LEU A 52 11.28 3.98 -4.82
CA LEU A 52 11.63 2.64 -5.33
C LEU A 52 13.14 2.43 -5.54
N ARG A 53 13.90 3.51 -5.68
CA ARG A 53 15.37 3.43 -5.85
C ARG A 53 16.10 3.38 -4.52
N THR A 54 15.53 3.94 -3.46
CA THR A 54 16.16 4.00 -2.13
C THR A 54 15.68 2.90 -1.21
N ASN A 55 14.44 2.45 -1.37
CA ASN A 55 13.76 1.56 -0.45
C ASN A 55 13.24 0.30 -1.17
N HIS A 56 13.24 -0.83 -0.46
CA HIS A 56 12.61 -2.05 -0.92
C HIS A 56 11.16 -2.12 -0.44
N TYR A 57 10.25 -2.42 -1.37
CA TYR A 57 8.83 -2.63 -1.09
C TYR A 57 8.41 -4.03 -1.52
N ASP A 58 7.63 -4.72 -0.68
CA ASP A 58 7.04 -6.02 -1.05
C ASP A 58 5.92 -5.86 -2.08
N PHE A 59 5.20 -4.73 -2.04
CA PHE A 59 4.08 -4.45 -2.91
C PHE A 59 4.17 -3.05 -3.51
N PHE A 60 3.70 -2.92 -4.75
CA PHE A 60 3.53 -1.64 -5.43
C PHE A 60 2.10 -1.54 -5.96
N MET A 61 1.37 -0.51 -5.53
CA MET A 61 0.00 -0.24 -5.94
C MET A 61 -0.05 1.11 -6.65
N THR A 62 -0.74 1.17 -7.78
CA THR A 62 -0.94 2.41 -8.53
C THR A 62 -2.43 2.60 -8.78
N ASN A 63 -2.94 3.77 -8.41
CA ASN A 63 -4.25 4.22 -8.80
C ASN A 63 -4.06 5.53 -9.56
N MET A 64 -3.91 5.41 -10.87
CA MET A 64 -3.81 6.56 -11.77
C MET A 64 -4.99 6.46 -12.73
N SER A 65 -5.91 7.40 -12.63
CA SER A 65 -6.87 7.65 -13.71
C SER A 65 -6.15 8.43 -14.81
N PHE A 66 -6.24 7.92 -16.04
CA PHE A 66 -5.78 8.62 -17.25
C PHE A 66 -6.93 9.39 -17.88
#